data_AF-A0A5D2RC75-F1
#
_entry.id   AF-A0A5D2RC75-F1
#
_cell.length_a   1.000
_cell.length_b   1.000
_cell.length_c   1.000
_cell.angle_alpha   90.00
_cell.angle_beta   90.00
_cell.angle_gamma   90.00
#
_symmetry.space_group_name_H-M   'P 1'
#
loop_
_entity.id
_entity.type
_entity.pdbx_description
1 polymer ?
#
loop_
_entity_poly.entity_id
_entity_poly.type
_entity_poly.pdbx_seq_one_letter_code
_entity_poly.pdbx_strand_id
1 'polypeptide(L)'
;MDDQKDIKDIKVLPSPIPEGWVLDTKFKEDGTEVKCYLCPATEQQFYTYEDLMRYVRYAKAAKVSIFSPYFEANMKQEGYKRLKKEGQS
;
A
#
# COMPACT_ATOMS: atom_id res chain seq x y z
N MET A 1 -14.60 -37.77 21.50
CA MET A 1 -15.54 -36.64 21.37
C MET A 1 -14.68 -35.44 21.15
N ASP A 2 -14.50 -35.18 19.87
CA ASP A 2 -13.37 -34.52 19.25
C ASP A 2 -13.89 -33.20 18.68
N ASP A 3 -14.02 -32.17 19.50
CA ASP A 3 -14.50 -30.88 19.02
C ASP A 3 -13.86 -29.74 19.83
N GLN A 4 -12.54 -29.59 19.69
CA GLN A 4 -11.86 -28.33 20.03
C GLN A 4 -11.46 -27.65 18.73
N LYS A 5 -12.46 -27.02 18.09
CA LYS A 5 -12.29 -26.17 16.91
C LYS A 5 -11.48 -24.92 17.26
N ASP A 6 -10.40 -24.74 16.51
CA ASP A 6 -9.88 -23.47 16.01
C ASP A 6 -10.04 -22.22 16.88
N ILE A 7 -9.04 -21.97 17.73
CA ILE A 7 -8.59 -20.62 18.07
C ILE A 7 -7.25 -20.39 17.36
N LYS A 8 -7.25 -20.50 16.03
CA LYS A 8 -6.06 -20.20 15.18
C LYS A 8 -6.21 -18.91 14.38
N ASP A 9 -7.38 -18.27 14.45
CA ASP A 9 -7.66 -17.05 13.73
C ASP A 9 -8.06 -15.94 14.72
N ILE A 10 -7.20 -15.66 15.71
CA ILE A 10 -7.01 -14.25 16.09
C ILE A 10 -6.26 -13.63 14.92
N LYS A 11 -6.94 -13.54 13.78
CA LYS A 11 -6.57 -12.66 12.69
C LYS A 11 -6.60 -11.30 13.34
N VAL A 12 -5.41 -10.84 13.76
CA VAL A 12 -5.10 -9.43 13.97
C VAL A 12 -5.93 -8.70 12.93
N LEU A 13 -7.04 -8.11 13.37
CA LEU A 13 -7.92 -7.38 12.47
C LEU A 13 -6.96 -6.40 11.78
N PRO A 14 -6.74 -6.52 10.46
CA PRO A 14 -5.81 -5.62 9.81
C PRO A 14 -6.36 -4.24 10.10
N SER A 15 -5.56 -3.41 10.77
CA SER A 15 -5.95 -2.03 11.07
C SER A 15 -6.62 -1.45 9.83
N PRO A 16 -7.82 -0.87 9.96
CA PRO A 16 -8.63 -0.52 8.80
C PRO A 16 -7.83 0.40 7.89
N ILE A 17 -7.47 -0.11 6.71
CA ILE A 17 -6.86 0.72 5.68
C ILE A 17 -7.93 1.74 5.22
N PRO A 18 -7.52 2.95 4.82
CA PRO A 18 -8.48 3.94 4.35
C PRO A 18 -9.23 3.38 3.15
N GLU A 19 -10.51 3.74 3.03
CA GLU A 19 -11.30 3.40 1.87
C GLU A 19 -10.56 3.80 0.58
N GLY A 20 -10.63 2.94 -0.44
CA GLY A 20 -9.94 3.14 -1.72
C GLY A 20 -8.44 2.80 -1.71
N TRP A 21 -7.84 2.42 -0.59
CA TRP A 21 -6.49 1.82 -0.57
C TRP A 21 -6.58 0.30 -0.59
N VAL A 22 -5.62 -0.35 -1.25
CA VAL A 22 -5.51 -1.80 -1.32
C VAL A 22 -4.14 -2.27 -0.84
N LEU A 23 -4.06 -3.49 -0.29
CA LEU A 23 -2.78 -4.11 0.03
C LEU A 23 -2.30 -4.89 -1.20
N ASP A 24 -1.27 -4.37 -1.86
CA ASP A 24 -0.61 -4.98 -3.00
C ASP A 24 0.59 -5.81 -2.51
N THR A 25 0.85 -6.92 -3.20
CA THR A 25 1.96 -7.82 -2.89
C THR A 25 2.97 -7.76 -4.03
N LYS A 26 4.15 -7.22 -3.76
CA LYS A 26 5.24 -7.08 -4.74
C LYS A 26 6.36 -8.06 -4.45
N PHE A 27 6.97 -8.57 -5.52
CA PHE A 27 8.15 -9.42 -5.43
C PHE A 27 9.39 -8.58 -5.74
N LYS A 28 10.39 -8.64 -4.86
CA LYS A 28 11.73 -8.11 -5.14
C LYS A 28 12.45 -8.98 -6.17
N GLU A 29 13.54 -8.47 -6.74
CA GLU A 29 14.41 -9.22 -7.65
C GLU A 29 14.97 -10.51 -6.99
N ASP A 30 15.19 -10.50 -5.67
CA ASP A 30 15.56 -11.67 -4.86
C ASP A 30 14.41 -12.67 -4.59
N GLY A 31 13.23 -12.47 -5.19
CA GLY A 31 12.05 -13.31 -4.97
C GLY A 31 11.36 -13.08 -3.60
N THR A 32 11.83 -12.12 -2.82
CA THR A 32 11.21 -11.78 -1.53
C THR A 32 9.86 -11.11 -1.76
N GLU A 33 8.81 -11.67 -1.15
CA GLU A 33 7.49 -11.06 -1.10
C GLU A 33 7.47 -9.86 -0.13
N VAL A 34 6.99 -8.71 -0.61
CA VAL A 34 6.84 -7.48 0.16
C VAL A 34 5.43 -6.94 -0.03
N LYS A 35 4.74 -6.71 1.08
CA LYS A 35 3.41 -6.09 1.06
C LYS A 35 3.55 -4.57 1.06
N CYS A 36 2.78 -3.90 0.22
CA CYS A 36 2.68 -2.44 0.20
C CYS A 36 1.22 -1.99 0.06
N TYR A 37 0.90 -0.82 0.60
CA TYR A 37 -0.40 -0.19 0.46
C TYR A 37 -0.41 0.63 -0.82
N LEU A 38 -1.22 0.25 -1.80
CA LEU A 38 -1.33 0.90 -3.10
C LEU A 38 -2.67 1.66 -3.19
N CYS A 39 -2.60 2.87 -3.72
CA CYS A 39 -3.75 3.63 -4.17
C CYS A 39 -3.92 3.40 -5.67
N PRO A 40 -4.98 2.70 -6.13
CA PRO A 40 -5.21 2.47 -7.56
C PRO A 40 -5.56 3.75 -8.33
N ALA A 41 -6.02 4.79 -7.64
CA ALA A 41 -6.40 6.07 -8.27
C ALA A 41 -5.18 6.96 -8.60
N THR A 42 -4.10 6.86 -7.83
CA THR A 42 -2.91 7.73 -7.97
C THR A 42 -1.62 6.97 -8.21
N GLU A 43 -1.66 5.64 -8.20
CA GLU A 43 -0.49 4.75 -8.19
C GLU A 43 0.48 4.98 -7.01
N GLN A 44 0.04 5.75 -6.01
CA GLN A 44 0.80 6.02 -4.79
C GLN A 44 0.91 4.73 -3.97
N GLN A 45 2.12 4.40 -3.51
CA GLN A 45 2.33 3.23 -2.67
C GLN A 45 3.13 3.53 -1.41
N PHE A 46 2.83 2.82 -0.33
CA PHE A 46 3.56 2.89 0.95
C PHE A 46 3.91 1.50 1.44
N TYR A 47 5.16 1.28 1.87
CA TYR A 47 5.60 -0.04 2.34
C TYR A 47 5.25 -0.30 3.81
N THR A 48 4.89 0.75 4.55
CA THR A 48 4.51 0.63 5.97
C THR A 48 3.14 1.27 6.21
N TYR A 49 2.44 0.73 7.21
CA TYR A 49 1.16 1.30 7.65
C TYR A 49 1.35 2.70 8.26
N GLU A 50 2.48 2.94 8.94
CA GLU A 50 2.79 4.23 9.53
C GLU A 50 2.96 5.32 8.46
N ASP A 51 3.62 5.03 7.35
CA ASP A 51 3.76 5.94 6.22
C ASP A 51 2.40 6.29 5.61
N LEU A 52 1.55 5.28 5.38
CA LEU A 52 0.18 5.48 4.92
C LEU A 52 -0.60 6.38 5.88
N MET A 53 -0.56 6.10 7.17
CA MET A 53 -1.26 6.89 8.19
C MET A 53 -0.70 8.29 8.34
N ARG A 54 0.61 8.48 8.16
CA ARG A 54 1.23 9.81 8.11
C ARG A 54 0.68 10.61 6.93
N TYR A 55 0.60 10.01 5.76
CA TYR A 55 0.01 10.65 4.58
C TYR A 55 -1.48 10.97 4.79
N VAL A 56 -2.26 10.03 5.32
CA VAL A 56 -3.70 10.27 5.59
C VAL A 56 -3.92 11.40 6.60
N ARG A 57 -3.09 11.48 7.65
CA ARG A 57 -3.13 12.58 8.62
C ARG A 57 -2.77 13.92 7.97
N TYR A 58 -1.73 13.94 7.13
CA TYR A 58 -1.37 15.11 6.35
C TYR A 58 -2.51 15.55 5.43
N ALA A 59 -3.10 14.64 4.66
CA ALA A 59 -4.18 14.94 3.73
C ALA A 59 -5.39 15.55 4.44
N LYS A 60 -5.78 14.97 5.59
CA LYS A 60 -6.83 15.51 6.46
C LYS A 60 -6.50 16.91 6.98
N ALA A 61 -5.28 17.12 7.47
CA ALA A 61 -4.85 18.42 8.00
C ALA A 61 -4.77 19.50 6.91
N ALA A 62 -4.29 19.14 5.73
CA ALA A 62 -4.22 20.00 4.55
C ALA A 62 -5.58 20.18 3.85
N LYS A 63 -6.64 19.50 4.32
CA LYS A 63 -7.98 19.47 3.70
C LYS A 63 -7.94 19.06 2.21
N VAL A 64 -7.00 18.18 1.86
CA VAL A 64 -6.89 17.59 0.52
C VAL A 64 -7.43 16.16 0.53
N SER A 65 -7.80 15.66 -0.65
CA SER A 65 -8.20 14.26 -0.80
C SER A 65 -7.01 13.33 -0.50
N ILE A 66 -7.28 12.20 0.19
CA ILE A 66 -6.33 11.09 0.34
C ILE A 66 -6.01 10.40 -1.00
N PHE A 67 -6.69 10.81 -2.07
CA PHE A 67 -6.46 10.39 -3.45
C PHE A 67 -5.91 11.54 -4.29
N SER A 68 -5.46 12.64 -3.67
CA SER A 68 -4.86 13.72 -4.44
C SER A 68 -3.45 13.33 -4.84
N PRO A 69 -3.09 13.34 -6.14
CA PRO A 69 -1.72 13.11 -6.59
C PRO A 69 -0.76 14.23 -6.12
N TYR A 70 -1.30 15.29 -5.51
CA TYR A 70 -0.57 16.46 -5.03
C TYR A 70 0.15 16.24 -3.70
N PHE A 71 0.85 15.11 -3.54
CA PHE A 71 1.93 15.01 -2.57
C PHE A 71 3.25 15.22 -3.30
N GLU A 72 3.48 16.45 -3.77
CA GLU A 72 4.78 16.94 -4.24
C GLU A 72 5.80 17.08 -3.08
N ALA A 73 5.72 16.24 -2.04
CA ALA A 73 6.79 16.18 -1.05
C ALA A 73 7.90 15.27 -1.59
N ASN A 74 8.74 15.83 -2.47
CA ASN A 74 10.13 15.40 -2.66
C ASN A 74 10.37 13.90 -2.94
N MET A 75 9.43 13.18 -3.58
CA MET A 75 9.70 11.83 -4.04
C MET A 75 10.52 11.94 -5.33
N LYS A 76 11.84 12.04 -5.18
CA LYS A 76 12.80 11.90 -6.28
C LYS A 76 12.36 10.76 -7.18
N GLN A 77 11.99 11.11 -8.41
CA GLN A 77 11.50 10.24 -9.47
C GLN A 77 12.60 9.34 -10.07
N GLU A 78 13.48 8.78 -9.24
CA GLU A 78 14.71 8.10 -9.68
C GLU A 78 14.70 6.62 -9.29
N GLY A 79 13.56 5.91 -9.47
CA GLY A 79 13.51 4.49 -9.11
C GLY A 79 12.37 3.65 -9.69
N TYR A 80 11.21 4.25 -9.97
CA TYR A 80 10.03 3.50 -10.44
C TYR A 80 9.78 3.58 -11.95
N LYS A 81 10.81 3.96 -12.74
CA LYS A 81 10.76 3.91 -14.22
C LYS A 81 11.24 2.57 -14.82
N ARG A 82 11.22 1.46 -14.07
CA ARG A 82 11.51 0.14 -14.64
C ARG A 82 10.29 -0.78 -14.50
N LEU A 83 9.92 -1.40 -15.62
CA LEU A 83 8.84 -2.37 -15.85
C LEU A 83 7.44 -1.84 -16.22
N LYS A 84 7.38 -1.02 -17.28
CA LYS A 84 6.33 -1.14 -18.32
C LYS A 84 6.97 -0.94 -19.69
N LYS A 85 7.69 -1.96 -20.17
CA LYS A 85 7.90 -2.20 -21.60
C LYS A 85 7.70 -3.69 -21.81
N GLU A 86 6.43 -4.07 -21.75
CA GLU A 86 5.96 -5.28 -22.41
C GLU A 86 6.25 -5.11 -23.91
N GLY A 87 6.87 -6.12 -24.51
CA GLY A 87 7.15 -6.15 -25.93
C GLY A 87 5.86 -6.04 -26.71
N GLN A 88 5.76 -5.02 -27.54
CA GLN A 88 4.92 -5.09 -28.73
C GLN A 88 5.78 -5.66 -29.84
N SER A 89 5.37 -6.85 -30.28
CA SER A 89 5.85 -7.60 -31.42
C SER A 89 5.65 -6.86 -32.74
#